data_AF-A0A6A5WTS0-F1
#
_entry.id   AF-A0A6A5WTS0-F1
#
_cell.length_a   1.000
_cell.length_b   1.000
_cell.length_c   1.000
_cell.angle_alpha   90.00
_cell.angle_beta   90.00
_cell.angle_gamma   90.00
#
_symmetry.space_group_name_H-M   'P 1'
#
loop_
_entity.id
_entity.type
_entity.pdbx_description
1 polymer ?
#
loop_
_entity_poly.entity_id
_entity_poly.type
_entity_poly.pdbx_seq_one_letter_code
_entity_poly.pdbx_strand_id
1 'polypeptide(L)'
;LHHLQVQNELLYHENSRLREALTTKLRHKNKGKALDLQQREEYYGGAVFWLPRKLREAYVRQEVREQEDRESRLQKAEAKELKAAATLYKQKIAEEKHVQRERAKVAKA
;
A
#
# COMPACT_ATOMS: atom_id res chain seq x y z
N LEU A 1 -53.52 -15.01 7.50
CA LEU A 1 -52.78 -13.77 7.85
C LEU A 1 -51.58 -14.06 8.75
N HIS A 2 -51.74 -14.77 9.88
CA HIS A 2 -50.65 -15.06 10.82
C HIS A 2 -49.47 -15.86 10.23
N HIS A 3 -49.72 -16.80 9.31
CA HIS A 3 -48.65 -17.61 8.73
C HIS A 3 -47.62 -16.78 7.93
N LEU A 4 -48.10 -15.82 7.11
CA LEU A 4 -47.22 -14.94 6.33
C LEU A 4 -46.44 -13.97 7.23
N GLN A 5 -47.05 -13.53 8.32
CA GLN A 5 -46.37 -12.69 9.31
C GLN A 5 -45.20 -13.44 9.96
N VAL A 6 -45.43 -14.67 10.42
CA VAL A 6 -44.38 -15.52 11.01
C VAL A 6 -43.25 -15.80 10.02
N GLN A 7 -43.58 -16.08 8.75
CA GLN A 7 -42.56 -16.30 7.72
C GLN A 7 -41.71 -15.05 7.46
N ASN A 8 -42.32 -13.87 7.38
CA ASN A 8 -41.59 -12.64 7.20
C ASN A 8 -40.66 -12.36 8.38
N GLU A 9 -41.13 -12.53 9.61
CA GLU A 9 -40.31 -12.35 10.82
C GLU A 9 -39.09 -13.29 10.82
N LEU A 10 -39.28 -14.56 10.46
CA LEU A 10 -38.17 -15.52 10.32
C LEU A 10 -37.16 -15.05 9.26
N LEU A 11 -37.63 -14.64 8.08
CA LEU A 11 -36.78 -14.13 7.00
C LEU A 11 -36.02 -12.85 7.40
N TYR A 12 -36.64 -11.96 8.19
CA TYR A 12 -35.98 -10.77 8.73
C TYR A 12 -34.85 -11.15 9.69
N HIS A 13 -35.11 -12.09 10.60
CA HIS A 13 -34.11 -12.55 11.55
C HIS A 13 -32.94 -13.27 10.86
N GLU A 14 -33.23 -14.11 9.87
CA GLU A 14 -32.19 -14.76 9.06
C GLU A 14 -31.33 -13.73 8.32
N ASN A 15 -31.95 -12.74 7.66
CA ASN A 15 -31.21 -11.67 6.99
C ASN A 15 -30.35 -10.85 7.97
N SER A 16 -30.87 -10.54 9.16
CA SER A 16 -30.09 -9.82 10.19
C SER A 16 -28.85 -10.64 10.60
N ARG A 17 -29.05 -11.92 10.92
CA ARG A 17 -27.96 -12.83 11.32
C ARG A 17 -26.92 -13.01 10.22
N LEU A 18 -27.34 -13.12 8.97
CA LEU A 18 -26.42 -13.21 7.82
C LEU A 18 -25.59 -11.94 7.66
N ARG A 19 -26.20 -10.76 7.83
CA ARG A 19 -25.49 -9.49 7.81
C ARG A 19 -24.49 -9.38 8.96
N GLU A 20 -24.87 -9.75 10.17
CA GLU A 20 -23.98 -9.78 11.35
C GLU A 20 -22.82 -10.77 11.20
N ALA A 21 -23.08 -11.95 10.63
CA ALA A 21 -22.02 -12.91 10.34
C ALA A 21 -21.03 -12.34 9.31
N LEU A 22 -21.53 -11.62 8.31
CA LEU A 22 -20.70 -10.99 7.27
C LEU A 22 -19.86 -9.86 7.84
N THR A 23 -20.43 -8.97 8.67
CA THR A 23 -19.68 -7.89 9.32
C THR A 23 -18.60 -8.44 10.25
N THR A 24 -18.91 -9.49 11.02
CA THR A 24 -17.94 -10.17 11.89
C THR A 24 -16.80 -10.77 11.07
N LYS A 25 -17.10 -11.43 9.95
CA LYS A 25 -16.09 -11.96 9.02
C LYS A 25 -15.20 -10.87 8.44
N LEU A 26 -15.77 -9.72 8.04
CA LEU A 26 -14.99 -8.59 7.54
C LEU A 26 -14.06 -8.02 8.61
N ARG A 27 -14.54 -7.87 9.85
CA ARG A 27 -13.71 -7.44 10.98
C ARG A 27 -12.55 -8.40 11.24
N HIS A 28 -12.78 -9.71 11.15
CA HIS A 28 -11.73 -10.72 11.33
C HIS A 28 -10.67 -10.70 10.20
N LYS A 29 -11.06 -10.32 8.98
CA LYS A 29 -10.12 -10.13 7.86
C LYS A 29 -9.28 -8.86 8.04
N ASN A 30 -9.86 -7.81 8.60
CA ASN A 30 -9.19 -6.55 8.88
C ASN A 30 -8.36 -6.62 10.17
N LYS A 31 -7.37 -7.52 10.20
CA LYS A 31 -6.35 -7.48 11.25
C LYS A 31 -5.48 -6.25 10.98
N GLY A 32 -5.50 -5.29 11.90
CA GLY A 32 -4.59 -4.15 11.86
C GLY A 32 -3.13 -4.60 11.84
N LYS A 33 -2.23 -3.71 11.40
CA LYS A 33 -0.79 -3.96 11.52
C LYS A 33 -0.42 -3.99 13.01
N ALA A 34 0.23 -5.05 13.44
CA ALA A 34 0.72 -5.15 14.82
C ALA A 34 1.82 -4.10 15.05
N LEU A 35 1.85 -3.51 16.25
CA LEU A 35 2.93 -2.63 16.68
C LEU A 35 4.19 -3.45 16.93
N ASP A 36 5.31 -3.01 16.35
CA ASP A 36 6.59 -3.70 16.44
C ASP A 36 7.25 -3.43 17.81
N LEU A 37 6.89 -4.25 18.79
CA LEU A 37 7.41 -4.19 20.15
C LEU A 37 8.69 -5.03 20.27
N GLN A 38 9.84 -4.37 20.35
CA GLN A 38 11.13 -5.05 20.48
C GLN A 38 11.46 -5.37 21.93
N GLN A 39 11.73 -6.64 22.20
CA GLN A 39 12.26 -7.13 23.48
C GLN A 39 13.79 -6.92 23.54
N ARG A 40 14.33 -6.64 24.73
CA ARG A 40 15.79 -6.62 24.95
C ARG A 40 16.30 -8.05 25.08
N GLU A 41 17.42 -8.32 24.42
CA GLU A 41 18.06 -9.64 24.41
C GLU A 41 18.54 -10.10 25.79
N GLU A 42 18.84 -9.19 26.72
CA GLU A 42 19.37 -9.52 28.05
C GLU A 42 18.48 -10.43 28.92
N TYR A 43 17.18 -10.57 28.60
CA TYR A 43 16.24 -11.38 29.38
C TYR A 43 15.66 -12.53 28.53
N TYR A 44 16.22 -13.73 28.69
CA TYR A 44 15.84 -14.94 27.95
C TYR A 44 14.80 -15.84 28.65
N GLY A 45 14.09 -15.37 29.67
CA GLY A 45 13.06 -16.18 30.31
C GLY A 45 12.12 -15.39 31.22
N GLY A 46 10.83 -15.34 30.87
CA GLY A 46 9.78 -14.74 31.69
C GLY A 46 8.71 -13.99 30.88
N ALA A 47 7.71 -13.46 31.59
CA ALA A 47 6.70 -12.58 31.00
C ALA A 47 7.33 -11.22 30.62
N VAL A 48 7.07 -10.76 29.38
CA VAL A 48 7.57 -9.47 28.90
C VAL A 48 6.60 -8.36 29.31
N PHE A 49 7.03 -7.49 30.22
CA PHE A 49 6.24 -6.33 30.64
C PHE A 49 6.42 -5.16 29.67
N TRP A 50 5.36 -4.82 28.95
CA TRP A 50 5.34 -3.65 28.06
C TRP A 50 5.02 -2.38 28.84
N LEU A 51 6.06 -1.76 29.39
CA LEU A 51 5.95 -0.44 30.03
C LEU A 51 5.44 0.61 29.02
N PRO A 52 4.67 1.63 29.45
CA PRO A 52 4.17 2.69 28.57
C PRO A 52 5.25 3.38 27.72
N ARG A 53 6.48 3.47 28.26
CA ARG A 53 7.64 3.98 27.52
C ARG A 53 7.96 3.14 26.27
N LYS A 54 7.86 1.81 26.35
CA LYS A 54 8.14 0.89 25.23
C LYS A 54 7.09 0.99 24.13
N LEU A 55 5.84 1.21 24.50
CA LEU A 55 4.79 1.52 23.53
C LEU A 55 5.11 2.81 22.76
N ARG A 56 5.48 3.90 23.46
CA ARG A 56 5.89 5.16 22.83
C ARG A 56 7.07 4.99 21.88
N GLU A 57 8.12 4.28 22.30
CA GLU A 57 9.29 3.99 21.46
C GLU A 57 8.89 3.25 20.18
N ALA A 58 7.96 2.29 20.25
CA ALA A 58 7.48 1.56 19.07
C ALA A 58 6.64 2.42 18.13
N TYR A 59 5.80 3.31 18.66
CA TYR A 59 5.03 4.27 17.83
C TYR A 59 5.95 5.20 17.04
N VAL A 60 6.95 5.79 17.71
CA VAL A 60 7.92 6.67 17.05
C VAL A 60 8.65 5.94 15.92
N ARG A 61 9.04 4.68 16.14
CA ARG A 61 9.68 3.86 15.08
C ARG A 61 8.74 3.58 13.90
N GLN A 62 7.46 3.32 14.17
CA GLN A 62 6.49 3.15 13.09
C GLN A 62 6.34 4.42 12.27
N GLU A 63 6.24 5.58 12.92
CA GLU A 63 6.14 6.88 12.23
C GLU A 63 7.36 7.12 11.34
N VAL A 64 8.58 6.89 11.86
CA VAL A 64 9.82 7.00 11.09
C VAL A 64 9.82 6.05 9.89
N ARG A 65 9.49 4.77 10.10
CA ARG A 65 9.43 3.79 9.00
C ARG A 65 8.40 4.18 7.93
N GLU A 66 7.24 4.70 8.34
CA GLU A 66 6.23 5.18 7.40
C GLU A 66 6.69 6.40 6.61
N GLN A 67 7.44 7.31 7.23
CA GLN A 67 8.03 8.46 6.54
C GLN A 67 9.07 7.99 5.51
N GLU A 68 10.01 7.13 5.92
CA GLU A 68 11.02 6.55 5.03
C GLU A 68 10.38 5.80 3.84
N ASP A 69 9.33 5.01 4.10
CA ASP A 69 8.58 4.31 3.05
C ASP A 69 7.92 5.28 2.07
N ARG A 70 7.38 6.40 2.57
CA ARG A 70 6.77 7.45 1.72
C ARG A 70 7.83 8.13 0.87
N GLU A 71 8.94 8.54 1.47
CA GLU A 71 10.07 9.17 0.77
C GLU A 71 10.66 8.23 -0.28
N SER A 72 10.86 6.95 0.05
CA SER A 72 11.33 5.93 -0.90
C SER A 72 10.39 5.78 -2.10
N ARG A 73 9.07 5.81 -1.86
CA ARG A 73 8.07 5.75 -2.94
C ARG A 73 8.11 6.99 -3.82
N LEU A 74 8.25 8.17 -3.23
CA LEU A 74 8.39 9.44 -3.96
C LEU A 74 9.65 9.43 -4.83
N GLN A 75 10.81 9.09 -4.25
CA GLN A 75 12.07 8.99 -5.00
C GLN A 75 11.98 7.99 -6.15
N LYS A 76 11.31 6.84 -5.95
CA LYS A 76 11.09 5.85 -7.02
C LYS A 76 10.17 6.38 -8.12
N ALA A 77 9.18 7.20 -7.79
CA ALA A 77 8.31 7.83 -8.77
C ALA A 77 9.09 8.88 -9.59
N GLU A 78 9.80 9.79 -8.92
CA GLU A 78 10.68 10.79 -9.56
C GLU A 78 11.72 10.14 -10.46
N ALA A 79 12.37 9.07 -10.00
CA ALA A 79 13.35 8.34 -10.80
C ALA A 79 12.73 7.70 -12.06
N LYS A 80 11.46 7.28 -12.02
CA LYS A 80 10.74 6.77 -13.20
C LYS A 80 10.44 7.90 -14.18
N GLU A 81 10.01 9.06 -13.69
CA GLU A 81 9.73 10.23 -14.52
C GLU A 81 11.00 10.75 -15.22
N LEU A 82 12.11 10.88 -14.48
CA LEU A 82 13.40 11.27 -15.05
C LEU A 82 13.89 10.28 -16.11
N LYS A 83 13.70 8.98 -15.88
CA LYS A 83 14.03 7.95 -16.88
C LYS A 83 13.17 8.10 -18.14
N ALA A 84 11.86 8.30 -17.99
CA ALA A 84 10.96 8.52 -19.11
C ALA A 84 11.36 9.78 -19.92
N ALA A 85 11.61 10.89 -19.25
CA ALA A 85 12.08 12.12 -19.87
C ALA A 85 13.41 11.92 -20.62
N ALA A 86 14.36 11.22 -20.01
CA ALA A 86 15.65 10.91 -20.66
C ALA A 86 15.48 10.01 -21.89
N THR A 87 14.57 9.04 -21.86
CA THR A 87 14.28 8.21 -23.04
C THR A 87 13.66 9.01 -24.18
N LEU A 88 12.71 9.89 -23.88
CA LEU A 88 12.10 10.78 -24.87
C LEU A 88 13.13 11.74 -25.48
N TYR A 89 14.01 12.30 -24.65
CA TYR A 89 15.08 13.17 -25.12
C TYR A 89 16.05 12.44 -26.08
N LYS A 90 16.44 11.21 -25.74
CA LYS A 90 17.28 10.37 -26.60
C LYS A 90 16.59 10.04 -27.94
N GLN A 91 15.28 9.78 -27.92
CA GLN A 91 14.50 9.54 -29.13
C GLN A 91 14.49 10.77 -30.04
N LYS A 92 14.24 11.96 -29.50
CA LYS A 92 14.30 13.23 -30.27
C LYS A 92 15.66 13.43 -30.94
N ILE A 93 16.76 13.22 -30.21
CA ILE A 93 18.11 13.31 -30.77
C ILE A 93 18.31 12.29 -31.90
N ALA A 94 17.81 11.07 -31.73
CA ALA A 94 17.94 10.03 -32.75
C ALA A 94 17.16 10.37 -34.02
N GLU A 95 15.94 10.89 -33.88
CA GLU A 95 15.11 11.38 -34.97
C GLU A 95 15.77 12.55 -35.71
N GLU A 96 16.27 13.55 -34.98
CA GLU A 96 17.00 14.67 -35.58
C GLU A 96 18.22 14.18 -36.37
N LYS A 97 19.02 13.27 -35.80
CA LYS A 97 20.16 12.66 -36.51
C LYS A 97 19.72 11.92 -37.78
N HIS A 98 18.58 11.22 -37.73
CA HIS A 98 18.03 10.54 -38.90
C HIS A 98 17.64 11.54 -39.98
N VAL A 99 16.90 12.60 -39.62
CA VAL A 99 16.51 13.67 -40.55
C VAL A 99 17.73 14.35 -41.16
N GLN A 100 18.77 14.64 -40.38
CA GLN A 100 20.01 15.24 -40.90
C GLN A 100 20.71 14.33 -41.91
N ARG A 101 20.74 13.01 -41.67
CA ARG A 101 21.29 12.04 -42.64
C ARG A 101 20.50 12.02 -43.94
N GLU A 102 19.18 12.02 -43.87
CA GLU A 102 18.32 12.03 -45.07
C GLU A 102 18.50 13.34 -45.86
N ARG A 103 18.54 14.49 -45.18
CA ARG A 103 18.85 15.79 -45.83
C ARG A 103 20.22 15.78 -46.50
N ALA A 104 21.24 15.22 -45.85
CA ALA A 104 22.58 15.13 -46.41
C ALA A 104 22.65 14.20 -47.63
N LYS A 105 21.85 13.12 -47.68
CA LYS A 105 21.75 12.25 -48.87
C LYS A 105 21.12 13.00 -50.05
N VAL A 106 20.02 13.71 -49.82
CA VAL A 106 19.32 14.48 -50.86
C VAL A 106 20.20 15.60 -51.40
N ALA A 107 20.98 16.29 -50.56
CA ALA A 107 21.89 17.35 -50.99
C ALA A 107 23.15 16.85 -51.74
N LYS A 108 23.45 15.55 -51.66
CA LYS A 108 24.60 14.93 -52.35
C LYS A 108 24.23 14.27 -53.69
N ALA A 109 22.93 14.15 -53.98
CA ALA A 109 22.37 13.66 -55.25
C ALA A 109 22.09 14.84 -56.18
#